data_AF-A0A3C0I909-F1
#
_entry.id   AF-A0A3C0I909-F1
#
_cell.length_a   1.000
_cell.length_b   1.000
_cell.length_c   1.000
_cell.angle_alpha   90.00
_cell.angle_beta   90.00
_cell.angle_gamma   90.00
#
_symmetry.space_group_name_H-M   'P 1'
#
loop_
_entity.id
_entity.type
_entity.pdbx_description
1 polymer ?
#
loop_
_entity_poly.entity_id
_entity_poly.type
_entity_poly.pdbx_seq_one_letter_code
_entity_poly.pdbx_strand_id
1 'polypeptide(L)'
;SLLFIFCAVFALPACKRTEEGLKNDWKFAKERWDKHKKNYPALGALLDKQLKDAEAIMAEADKLSNFEEKTKKVGEAVAAINTGFIAELNTVEYNKDEIKKKTEKIKKQKFGKANLKKAENALIDGDNAVAEAERILKNSVATNDEASAAAKEANKVLSNAKKGLDAVAKLK
;
A
#
# COMPACT_ATOMS: atom_id res chain seq x y z
N SER A 1 -45.19 7.91 14.72
CA SER A 1 -44.35 6.75 14.33
C SER A 1 -45.02 6.10 13.13
N LEU A 2 -44.47 5.88 11.95
CA LEU A 2 -43.09 5.62 11.51
C LEU A 2 -42.82 6.40 10.20
N LEU A 3 -41.61 6.97 10.08
CA LEU A 3 -41.02 7.41 8.82
C LEU A 3 -40.57 6.18 8.02
N PHE A 4 -41.12 6.02 6.81
CA PHE A 4 -40.61 5.08 5.80
C PHE A 4 -39.41 5.74 5.10
N ILE A 5 -38.19 5.37 5.52
CA ILE A 5 -36.95 5.78 4.85
C ILE A 5 -36.74 4.84 3.67
N PHE A 6 -37.02 5.36 2.49
CA PHE A 6 -36.70 4.76 1.20
C PHE A 6 -35.18 4.76 1.05
N CYS A 7 -34.51 3.65 1.38
CA CYS A 7 -33.10 3.44 1.02
C CYS A 7 -33.03 3.26 -0.50
N ALA A 8 -32.87 4.37 -1.21
CA ALA A 8 -32.42 4.39 -2.59
C ALA A 8 -31.00 3.79 -2.64
N VAL A 9 -30.93 2.49 -2.86
CA VAL A 9 -29.70 1.81 -3.28
C VAL A 9 -29.36 2.37 -4.65
N PHE A 10 -28.39 3.29 -4.68
CA PHE A 10 -27.75 3.76 -5.90
C PHE A 10 -27.17 2.55 -6.63
N ALA A 11 -27.93 2.04 -7.60
CA ALA A 11 -27.45 1.11 -8.62
C ALA A 11 -26.51 1.88 -9.55
N LEU A 12 -25.25 2.04 -9.14
CA LEU A 12 -24.17 2.29 -10.09
C LEU A 12 -24.14 1.10 -11.06
N PRO A 13 -23.97 1.32 -12.38
CA PRO A 13 -23.90 0.23 -13.34
C PRO A 13 -22.74 -0.67 -12.93
N ALA A 14 -23.06 -1.86 -12.42
CA ALA A 14 -22.07 -2.86 -12.09
C ALA A 14 -21.29 -3.17 -13.37
N CYS A 15 -20.02 -2.76 -13.44
CA CYS A 15 -19.08 -3.43 -14.31
C CYS A 15 -19.18 -4.91 -13.96
N LYS A 16 -19.83 -5.71 -14.84
CA LYS A 16 -19.97 -7.15 -14.62
C LYS A 16 -18.56 -7.70 -14.47
N ARG A 17 -18.19 -8.08 -13.24
CA ARG A 17 -16.94 -8.82 -13.01
C ARG A 17 -17.02 -10.09 -13.87
N THR A 18 -15.94 -10.39 -14.56
CA THR A 18 -15.79 -11.60 -15.40
C THR A 18 -14.88 -12.58 -14.68
N GLU A 19 -14.88 -13.86 -15.08
CA GLU A 19 -13.90 -14.83 -14.56
C GLU A 19 -12.46 -14.38 -14.79
N GLU A 20 -12.20 -13.75 -15.94
CA GLU A 20 -10.90 -13.15 -16.25
C GLU A 20 -10.56 -12.00 -15.29
N GLY A 21 -11.53 -11.15 -14.95
CA GLY A 21 -11.38 -10.11 -13.94
C GLY A 21 -10.99 -10.67 -12.57
N LEU A 22 -11.62 -11.78 -12.13
CA LEU A 22 -11.27 -12.44 -10.87
C LEU A 22 -9.84 -13.00 -10.88
N LYS A 23 -9.41 -13.61 -11.99
CA LYS A 23 -8.04 -14.11 -12.17
C LYS A 23 -7.02 -12.96 -12.14
N ASN A 24 -7.35 -11.84 -12.77
CA ASN A 24 -6.49 -10.65 -12.78
C ASN A 24 -6.39 -10.01 -11.38
N ASP A 25 -7.50 -9.90 -10.64
CA ASP A 25 -7.50 -9.41 -9.25
C ASP A 25 -6.55 -10.25 -8.37
N TRP A 26 -6.63 -11.57 -8.45
CA TRP A 26 -5.73 -12.48 -7.73
C TRP A 26 -4.28 -12.37 -8.19
N LYS A 27 -4.05 -12.30 -9.51
CA LYS A 27 -2.70 -12.14 -10.09
C LYS A 27 -2.03 -10.86 -9.62
N PHE A 28 -2.72 -9.72 -9.69
CA PHE A 28 -2.16 -8.44 -9.24
C PHE A 28 -1.91 -8.41 -7.74
N ALA A 29 -2.74 -9.08 -6.95
CA ALA A 29 -2.49 -9.24 -5.52
C ALA A 29 -1.18 -10.02 -5.26
N LYS A 30 -0.94 -11.11 -5.98
CA LYS A 30 0.31 -11.89 -5.89
C LYS A 30 1.54 -11.15 -6.43
N GLU A 31 1.41 -10.39 -7.51
CA GLU A 31 2.54 -9.58 -8.02
C GLU A 31 2.97 -8.51 -7.00
N ARG A 32 2.00 -7.86 -6.36
CA ARG A 32 2.28 -6.90 -5.28
C ARG A 32 2.95 -7.58 -4.09
N TRP A 33 2.50 -8.78 -3.78
CA TRP A 33 3.07 -9.60 -2.74
C TRP A 33 4.54 -9.99 -3.00
N ASP A 34 4.83 -10.47 -4.20
CA ASP A 34 6.20 -10.83 -4.61
C ASP A 34 7.12 -9.61 -4.52
N LYS A 35 6.61 -8.43 -4.86
CA LYS A 35 7.34 -7.17 -4.68
C LYS A 35 7.68 -6.93 -3.20
N HIS A 36 6.74 -7.12 -2.27
CA HIS A 36 7.00 -6.99 -0.84
C HIS A 36 8.05 -7.98 -0.35
N LYS A 37 7.94 -9.24 -0.76
CA LYS A 37 8.91 -10.28 -0.38
C LYS A 37 10.32 -9.95 -0.88
N LYS A 38 10.43 -9.40 -2.09
CA LYS A 38 11.71 -8.94 -2.66
C LYS A 38 12.27 -7.72 -1.92
N ASN A 39 11.42 -6.75 -1.59
CA ASN A 39 11.85 -5.49 -0.98
C ASN A 39 12.13 -5.63 0.53
N TYR A 40 11.44 -6.54 1.20
CA TYR A 40 11.45 -6.71 2.66
C TYR A 40 11.72 -8.17 3.05
N PRO A 41 12.90 -8.72 2.72
CA PRO A 41 13.21 -10.13 2.95
C PRO A 41 13.15 -10.54 4.44
N ALA A 42 13.40 -9.60 5.37
CA ALA A 42 13.27 -9.82 6.80
C ALA A 42 11.84 -10.17 7.25
N LEU A 43 10.83 -9.79 6.45
CA LEU A 43 9.42 -10.13 6.68
C LEU A 43 9.02 -11.43 5.98
N GLY A 44 9.93 -12.11 5.27
CA GLY A 44 9.63 -13.20 4.35
C GLY A 44 8.81 -14.34 4.94
N ALA A 45 9.08 -14.74 6.18
CA ALA A 45 8.34 -15.82 6.84
C ALA A 45 6.90 -15.42 7.20
N LEU A 46 6.71 -14.19 7.70
CA LEU A 46 5.39 -13.64 8.02
C LEU A 46 4.57 -13.43 6.76
N LEU A 47 5.25 -12.94 5.72
CA LEU A 47 4.71 -12.90 4.39
C LEU A 47 4.23 -14.31 4.03
N ASP A 48 5.12 -15.27 3.82
CA ASP A 48 4.78 -16.61 3.31
C ASP A 48 3.60 -17.28 4.03
N LYS A 49 3.48 -17.09 5.34
CA LYS A 49 2.32 -17.54 6.12
C LYS A 49 1.00 -16.92 5.62
N GLN A 50 0.93 -15.60 5.48
CA GLN A 50 -0.27 -14.90 5.04
C GLN A 50 -0.61 -15.16 3.55
N LEU A 51 0.38 -15.38 2.69
CA LEU A 51 0.11 -15.87 1.32
C LEU A 51 -0.54 -17.26 1.35
N LYS A 52 0.00 -18.17 2.15
CA LYS A 52 -0.54 -19.54 2.28
C LYS A 52 -2.00 -19.53 2.76
N ASP A 53 -2.33 -18.68 3.72
CA ASP A 53 -3.70 -18.52 4.21
C ASP A 53 -4.63 -18.00 3.12
N ALA A 54 -4.19 -17.02 2.32
CA ALA A 54 -4.96 -16.51 1.18
C ALA A 54 -5.11 -17.53 0.04
N GLU A 55 -4.07 -18.32 -0.24
CA GLU A 55 -4.10 -19.41 -1.23
C GLU A 55 -5.10 -20.50 -0.85
N ALA A 56 -5.25 -20.80 0.44
CA ALA A 56 -6.28 -21.74 0.90
C ALA A 56 -7.70 -21.23 0.58
N ILE A 57 -7.97 -19.94 0.80
CA ILE A 57 -9.27 -19.33 0.47
C ILE A 57 -9.49 -19.32 -1.05
N MET A 58 -8.45 -19.04 -1.83
CA MET A 58 -8.53 -19.08 -3.30
C MET A 58 -8.83 -20.49 -3.80
N ALA A 59 -8.22 -21.52 -3.22
CA ALA A 59 -8.49 -22.91 -3.55
C ALA A 59 -9.93 -23.34 -3.19
N GLU A 60 -10.54 -22.75 -2.17
CA GLU A 60 -11.97 -22.90 -1.90
C GLU A 60 -12.82 -22.20 -2.97
N ALA A 61 -12.44 -20.98 -3.38
CA ALA A 61 -13.13 -20.23 -4.43
C ALA A 61 -13.17 -20.98 -5.77
N ASP A 62 -12.07 -21.64 -6.14
CA ASP A 62 -11.96 -22.39 -7.39
C ASP A 62 -12.88 -23.62 -7.46
N LYS A 63 -13.34 -24.12 -6.31
CA LYS A 63 -14.30 -25.25 -6.23
C LYS A 63 -15.76 -24.82 -6.39
N LEU A 64 -16.06 -23.52 -6.33
CA LEU A 64 -17.42 -23.00 -6.42
C LEU A 64 -17.88 -22.90 -7.87
N SER A 65 -19.03 -23.51 -8.17
CA SER A 65 -19.70 -23.42 -9.47
C SER A 65 -20.59 -22.18 -9.60
N ASN A 66 -21.10 -21.66 -8.48
CA ASN A 66 -21.87 -20.42 -8.45
C ASN A 66 -20.92 -19.21 -8.62
N PHE A 67 -21.14 -18.42 -9.67
CA PHE A 67 -20.29 -17.28 -10.01
C PHE A 67 -20.30 -16.16 -8.94
N GLU A 68 -21.44 -15.91 -8.30
CA GLU A 68 -21.57 -14.89 -7.26
C GLU A 68 -20.80 -15.31 -6.00
N GLU A 69 -20.97 -16.56 -5.57
CA GLU A 69 -20.24 -17.11 -4.42
C GLU A 69 -18.73 -17.16 -4.70
N LYS A 70 -18.34 -17.59 -5.90
CA LYS A 70 -16.95 -17.56 -6.36
C LYS A 70 -16.38 -16.15 -6.32
N THR A 71 -17.10 -15.16 -6.85
CA THR A 71 -16.67 -13.75 -6.84
C THR A 71 -16.43 -13.26 -5.42
N LYS A 72 -17.35 -13.56 -4.50
CA LYS A 72 -17.21 -13.20 -3.07
C LYS A 72 -15.96 -13.85 -2.47
N LYS A 73 -15.77 -15.15 -2.70
CA LYS A 73 -14.66 -15.91 -2.13
C LYS A 73 -13.29 -15.49 -2.69
N VAL A 74 -13.20 -15.17 -3.99
CA VAL A 74 -11.99 -14.55 -4.56
C VAL A 74 -11.73 -13.19 -3.91
N GLY A 75 -12.78 -12.40 -3.68
CA GLY A 75 -12.66 -11.13 -2.95
C GLY A 75 -12.11 -11.31 -1.53
N GLU A 76 -12.56 -12.34 -0.82
CA GLU A 76 -12.03 -12.71 0.50
C GLU A 76 -10.55 -13.10 0.43
N ALA A 77 -10.13 -13.90 -0.56
CA ALA A 77 -8.73 -14.27 -0.76
C ALA A 77 -7.84 -13.05 -1.03
N VAL A 78 -8.29 -12.15 -1.92
CA VAL A 78 -7.59 -10.90 -2.23
C VAL A 78 -7.53 -9.97 -1.02
N ALA A 79 -8.57 -9.94 -0.18
CA ALA A 79 -8.54 -9.17 1.07
C ALA A 79 -7.57 -9.78 2.08
N ALA A 80 -7.52 -11.11 2.20
CA ALA A 80 -6.65 -11.83 3.14
C ALA A 80 -5.17 -11.54 2.87
N ILE A 81 -4.74 -11.48 1.60
CA ILE A 81 -3.35 -11.14 1.27
C ILE A 81 -3.03 -9.64 1.44
N ASN A 82 -4.03 -8.75 1.46
CA ASN A 82 -3.83 -7.29 1.56
C ASN A 82 -4.13 -6.69 2.95
N THR A 83 -4.50 -7.49 3.95
CA THR A 83 -4.84 -7.01 5.29
C THR A 83 -3.64 -6.94 6.24
N GLY A 84 -3.84 -6.37 7.43
CA GLY A 84 -2.84 -6.32 8.50
C GLY A 84 -1.63 -5.47 8.13
N PHE A 85 -0.42 -5.97 8.44
CA PHE A 85 0.83 -5.25 8.16
C PHE A 85 1.08 -5.03 6.66
N ILE A 86 0.43 -5.78 5.77
CA ILE A 86 0.56 -5.61 4.32
C ILE A 86 -0.10 -4.33 3.83
N ALA A 87 -1.23 -3.93 4.43
CA ALA A 87 -1.85 -2.66 4.14
C ALA A 87 -0.90 -1.49 4.47
N GLU A 88 -0.14 -1.64 5.56
CA GLU A 88 0.89 -0.68 5.96
C GLU A 88 2.07 -0.69 4.98
N LEU A 89 2.56 -1.86 4.54
CA LEU A 89 3.62 -1.96 3.52
C LEU A 89 3.19 -1.35 2.18
N ASN A 90 1.93 -1.53 1.77
CA ASN A 90 1.36 -0.87 0.59
C ASN A 90 1.45 0.66 0.71
N THR A 91 1.18 1.18 1.90
CA THR A 91 1.26 2.60 2.21
C THR A 91 2.72 3.09 2.22
N VAL A 92 3.66 2.27 2.71
CA VAL A 92 5.11 2.57 2.66
C VAL A 92 5.56 2.73 1.22
N GLU A 93 5.24 1.75 0.36
CA GLU A 93 5.61 1.77 -1.06
C GLU A 93 5.01 3.00 -1.77
N TYR A 94 3.74 3.30 -1.52
CA TYR A 94 3.09 4.49 -2.05
C TYR A 94 3.80 5.78 -1.62
N ASN A 95 4.15 5.90 -0.34
CA ASN A 95 4.83 7.08 0.18
C ASN A 95 6.26 7.24 -0.36
N LYS A 96 6.99 6.13 -0.55
CA LYS A 96 8.31 6.14 -1.22
C LYS A 96 8.20 6.67 -2.65
N ASP A 97 7.23 6.18 -3.41
CA ASP A 97 7.01 6.63 -4.80
C ASP A 97 6.59 8.11 -4.85
N GLU A 98 5.75 8.57 -3.92
CA GLU A 98 5.36 9.97 -3.83
C GLU A 98 6.52 10.89 -3.46
N ILE A 99 7.39 10.49 -2.53
CA ILE A 99 8.62 11.24 -2.20
C ILE A 99 9.51 11.34 -3.43
N LYS A 100 9.71 10.24 -4.16
CA LYS A 100 10.51 10.24 -5.41
C LYS A 100 9.95 11.23 -6.43
N LYS A 101 8.64 11.18 -6.70
CA LYS A 101 7.98 12.10 -7.64
C LYS A 101 8.13 13.56 -7.22
N LYS A 102 7.94 13.86 -5.93
CA LYS A 102 8.04 15.23 -5.39
C LYS A 102 9.47 15.76 -5.44
N THR A 103 10.44 14.92 -5.09
CA THR A 103 11.88 15.19 -5.20
C THR A 103 12.25 15.57 -6.63
N GLU A 104 11.83 14.77 -7.61
CA GLU A 104 12.07 15.07 -9.04
C GLU A 104 11.38 16.35 -9.51
N LYS A 105 10.21 16.67 -8.97
CA LYS A 105 9.53 17.94 -9.26
C LYS A 105 10.29 19.13 -8.69
N ILE A 106 10.72 19.05 -7.43
CA ILE A 106 11.45 20.13 -6.74
C ILE A 106 12.80 20.39 -7.42
N LYS A 107 13.55 19.34 -7.82
CA LYS A 107 14.82 19.49 -8.55
C LYS A 107 14.69 20.29 -9.85
N LYS A 108 13.51 20.26 -10.50
CA LYS A 108 13.23 20.99 -11.75
C LYS A 108 12.73 22.42 -11.51
N GLN A 109 12.43 22.77 -10.27
CA GLN A 109 11.88 24.08 -9.91
C GLN A 109 13.02 25.07 -9.65
N LYS A 110 12.85 26.30 -10.14
CA LYS A 110 13.76 27.41 -9.81
C LYS A 110 13.29 28.03 -8.50
N PHE A 111 14.18 28.10 -7.53
CA PHE A 111 13.93 28.75 -6.25
C PHE A 111 14.72 30.05 -6.16
N GLY A 112 14.10 31.09 -5.60
CA GLY A 112 14.83 32.28 -5.17
C GLY A 112 15.88 31.96 -4.10
N LYS A 113 16.90 32.83 -3.95
CA LYS A 113 17.99 32.65 -2.96
C LYS A 113 17.49 32.38 -1.54
N ALA A 114 16.39 33.02 -1.13
CA ALA A 114 15.79 32.85 0.20
C ALA A 114 15.18 31.46 0.44
N ASN A 115 14.79 30.74 -0.63
CA ASN A 115 14.12 29.44 -0.55
C ASN A 115 15.02 28.27 -0.98
N LEU A 116 16.15 28.54 -1.63
CA LEU A 116 17.07 27.50 -2.11
C LEU A 116 17.51 26.55 -1.00
N LYS A 117 17.95 27.08 0.14
CA LYS A 117 18.43 26.24 1.25
C LYS A 117 17.32 25.36 1.85
N LYS A 118 16.08 25.86 1.88
CA LYS A 118 14.92 25.08 2.34
C LYS A 118 14.63 23.93 1.38
N ALA A 119 14.75 24.18 0.07
CA ALA A 119 14.56 23.15 -0.93
C ALA A 119 15.63 22.06 -0.85
N GLU A 120 16.90 22.45 -0.72
CA GLU A 120 18.01 21.50 -0.54
C GLU A 120 17.81 20.61 0.69
N ASN A 121 17.47 21.21 1.84
CA ASN A 121 17.25 20.44 3.07
C ASN A 121 16.07 19.47 2.91
N ALA A 122 14.95 19.90 2.32
CA ALA A 122 13.80 19.01 2.12
C ALA A 122 14.10 17.83 1.17
N LEU A 123 14.96 18.02 0.16
CA LEU A 123 15.42 16.94 -0.72
C LEU A 123 16.26 15.92 0.08
N ILE A 124 17.20 16.40 0.89
CA ILE A 124 18.03 15.56 1.77
C ILE A 124 17.16 14.80 2.77
N ASP A 125 16.21 15.48 3.41
CA ASP A 125 15.28 14.88 4.35
C ASP A 125 14.41 13.80 3.68
N GLY A 126 14.01 14.02 2.43
CA GLY A 126 13.30 13.04 1.60
C GLY A 126 14.11 11.77 1.38
N ASP A 127 15.36 11.90 0.96
CA ASP A 127 16.26 10.77 0.71
C ASP A 127 16.59 10.02 2.02
N ASN A 128 16.86 10.76 3.10
CA ASN A 128 17.11 10.19 4.43
C ASN A 128 15.89 9.43 4.97
N ALA A 129 14.68 9.96 4.78
CA ALA A 129 13.45 9.31 5.22
C ALA A 129 13.20 7.98 4.49
N VAL A 130 13.52 7.91 3.19
CA VAL A 130 13.43 6.65 2.43
C VAL A 130 14.44 5.63 2.95
N ALA A 131 15.70 6.04 3.16
CA ALA A 131 16.73 5.16 3.70
C ALA A 131 16.39 4.65 5.12
N GLU A 132 15.85 5.53 5.97
CA GLU A 132 15.45 5.19 7.33
C GLU A 132 14.25 4.23 7.36
N ALA A 133 13.23 4.47 6.53
CA ALA A 133 12.10 3.56 6.38
C ALA A 133 12.55 2.15 5.94
N GLU A 134 13.49 2.06 4.99
CA GLU A 134 14.06 0.78 4.58
C GLU A 134 14.87 0.12 5.71
N ARG A 135 15.61 0.90 6.50
CA ARG A 135 16.35 0.39 7.65
C ARG A 135 15.41 -0.21 8.70
N ILE A 136 14.31 0.48 9.01
CA ILE A 136 13.28 0.00 9.95
C ILE A 136 12.73 -1.35 9.49
N LEU A 137 12.40 -1.49 8.20
CA LEU A 137 11.79 -2.70 7.63
C LEU A 137 12.77 -3.84 7.34
N LYS A 138 14.08 -3.59 7.41
CA LYS A 138 15.13 -4.62 7.30
C LYS A 138 15.42 -5.32 8.62
N ASN A 139 14.97 -4.77 9.74
CA ASN A 139 15.13 -5.41 11.03
C ASN A 139 14.25 -6.65 11.11
N SER A 140 14.80 -7.76 11.61
CA SER A 140 14.02 -8.99 11.80
C SER A 140 12.92 -8.75 12.83
N VAL A 141 11.74 -9.27 12.51
CA VAL A 141 10.55 -9.26 13.39
C VAL A 141 9.99 -10.68 13.43
N ALA A 142 9.42 -11.07 14.56
CA ALA A 142 8.93 -12.43 14.79
C ALA A 142 7.42 -12.55 14.64
N THR A 143 6.68 -11.42 14.73
CA THR A 143 5.22 -11.42 14.78
C THR A 143 4.59 -10.41 13.81
N ASN A 144 3.31 -10.65 13.46
CA ASN A 144 2.53 -9.71 12.65
C ASN A 144 2.39 -8.34 13.32
N ASP A 145 2.32 -8.29 14.65
CA ASP A 145 2.20 -7.03 15.40
C ASP A 145 3.50 -6.21 15.34
N GLU A 146 4.65 -6.86 15.50
CA GLU A 146 5.95 -6.21 15.32
C GLU A 146 6.15 -5.73 13.87
N ALA A 147 5.75 -6.54 12.88
CA ALA A 147 5.78 -6.13 11.47
C ALA A 147 4.87 -4.92 11.21
N SER A 148 3.67 -4.90 11.79
CA SER A 148 2.74 -3.77 11.70
C SER A 148 3.33 -2.52 12.35
N ALA A 149 3.93 -2.65 13.54
CA ALA A 149 4.57 -1.54 14.24
C ALA A 149 5.74 -0.96 13.43
N ALA A 150 6.60 -1.82 12.87
CA ALA A 150 7.71 -1.40 12.01
C ALA A 150 7.21 -0.65 10.76
N ALA A 151 6.18 -1.18 10.10
CA ALA A 151 5.60 -0.53 8.92
C ALA A 151 4.93 0.81 9.25
N LYS A 152 4.25 0.94 10.39
CA LYS A 152 3.67 2.20 10.88
C LYS A 152 4.74 3.25 11.17
N GLU A 153 5.85 2.87 11.81
CA GLU A 153 6.93 3.82 12.08
C GLU A 153 7.62 4.25 10.77
N ALA A 154 7.86 3.31 9.85
CA ALA A 154 8.34 3.65 8.50
C ALA A 154 7.40 4.63 7.78
N ASN A 155 6.08 4.40 7.84
CA ASN A 155 5.07 5.30 7.27
C ASN A 155 5.10 6.70 7.89
N LYS A 156 5.29 6.80 9.21
CA LYS A 156 5.39 8.09 9.91
C LYS A 156 6.61 8.89 9.46
N VAL A 157 7.77 8.25 9.34
CA VAL A 157 9.01 8.86 8.82
C VAL A 157 8.78 9.40 7.40
N LEU A 158 8.23 8.59 6.50
CA LEU A 158 7.95 8.99 5.12
C LEU A 158 6.90 10.10 5.02
N SER A 159 5.83 10.02 5.81
CA SER A 159 4.75 11.02 5.81
C SER A 159 5.25 12.40 6.25
N ASN A 160 6.14 12.45 7.24
CA ASN A 160 6.74 13.70 7.68
C ASN A 160 7.61 14.34 6.58
N ALA A 161 8.48 13.55 5.93
CA ALA A 161 9.29 14.04 4.81
C ALA A 161 8.43 14.51 3.63
N LYS A 162 7.36 13.76 3.31
CA LYS A 162 6.39 14.14 2.27
C LYS A 162 5.77 15.51 2.54
N LYS A 163 5.38 15.80 3.78
CA LYS A 163 4.85 17.13 4.17
C LYS A 163 5.89 18.23 3.97
N GLY A 164 7.16 17.98 4.29
CA GLY A 164 8.26 18.92 4.04
C GLY A 164 8.44 19.24 2.56
N LEU A 165 8.45 18.21 1.70
CA LEU A 165 8.49 18.36 0.25
C LEU A 165 7.27 19.13 -0.28
N ASP A 166 6.06 18.84 0.25
CA ASP A 166 4.84 19.55 -0.13
C ASP A 166 4.85 21.03 0.25
N ALA A 167 5.47 21.38 1.38
CA ALA A 167 5.66 22.77 1.78
C ALA A 167 6.62 23.49 0.81
N VAL A 168 7.76 22.86 0.49
CA VAL A 168 8.76 23.43 -0.43
C VAL A 168 8.22 23.56 -1.86
N ALA A 169 7.46 22.59 -2.35
CA ALA A 169 6.90 22.63 -3.71
C ALA A 169 5.98 23.84 -3.96
N LYS A 170 5.48 24.48 -2.90
CA LYS A 170 4.65 25.70 -2.96
C LYS A 170 5.48 26.98 -2.93
N LEU A 171 6.76 26.91 -2.56
CA LEU A 171 7.67 28.05 -2.52
C LEU A 171 8.15 28.38 -3.94
N LYS A 172 8.11 29.65 -4.34
CA LYS A 172 8.76 30.14 -5.56
C LYS A 172 10.00 30.94 -5.17
#